data_AF-A0A7R9YBN6-F1
#
_entry.id   AF-A0A7R9YBN6-F1
#
_cell.length_a   1.000
_cell.length_b   1.000
_cell.length_c   1.000
_cell.angle_alpha   90.00
_cell.angle_beta   90.00
_cell.angle_gamma   90.00
#
_symmetry.space_group_name_H-M   'P 1'
#
loop_
_entity.id
_entity.type
_entity.pdbx_description
1 polymer ?
#
loop_
_entity_poly.entity_id
_entity_poly.type
_entity_poly.pdbx_seq_one_letter_code
_entity_poly.pdbx_strand_id
1 'polypeptide(L)'
;MEDASDLPNAVEALLRIQYKHNQHSRNLQADAAFWASVSVLHGSEDSEMRRLDGRKLTPEDFSLRYADRPALLTGLAEDWAAKERWTLETLLESHGDTEFQIAGGRIRLRWYVNYVRRSSADWPFYIFEENLQEERAALLEDYRAPEVFGNDLLCLPKGQRPARRYFLIGPRGTGTLLHQDPMMTSAWNTLVH
;
A
#
# COMPACT_ATOMS: atom_id res chain seq x y z
N MET A 1 -2.37 15.54 -25.30
CA MET A 1 -1.18 16.33 -24.90
C MET A 1 -1.73 17.53 -24.14
N GLU A 2 -2.08 17.33 -22.87
CA GLU A 2 -2.60 18.41 -22.03
C GLU A 2 -1.44 19.31 -21.61
N ASP A 3 -1.69 20.61 -21.72
CA ASP A 3 -0.74 21.70 -21.57
C ASP A 3 -0.11 21.71 -20.16
N ALA A 4 1.19 21.90 -20.09
CA ALA A 4 1.94 22.00 -18.84
C ALA A 4 1.66 23.32 -18.09
N SER A 5 0.84 24.22 -18.65
CA SER A 5 0.48 25.51 -18.07
C SER A 5 -0.58 25.46 -16.96
N ASP A 6 -1.27 24.32 -16.78
CA ASP A 6 -2.41 24.18 -15.87
C ASP A 6 -2.12 23.24 -14.69
N LEU A 7 -0.85 23.10 -14.29
CA LEU A 7 -0.53 22.40 -13.04
C LEU A 7 -1.13 23.16 -11.87
N PRO A 8 -2.07 22.56 -11.11
CA PRO A 8 -2.58 23.22 -9.93
C PRO A 8 -1.41 23.47 -8.98
N ASN A 9 -1.45 24.61 -8.28
CA ASN A 9 -0.51 24.96 -7.20
C ASN A 9 -0.23 23.80 -6.24
N ALA A 10 -1.15 22.85 -6.09
CA ALA A 10 -1.00 21.63 -5.31
C ALA A 10 0.17 20.72 -5.76
N VAL A 11 0.37 20.48 -7.06
CA VAL A 11 1.46 19.60 -7.54
C VAL A 11 2.82 20.27 -7.33
N GLU A 12 2.93 21.56 -7.64
CA GLU A 12 4.13 22.33 -7.34
C GLU A 12 4.41 22.37 -5.83
N ALA A 13 3.39 22.56 -5.00
CA ALA A 13 3.53 22.55 -3.55
C ALA A 13 4.07 21.20 -3.05
N LEU A 14 3.57 20.08 -3.58
CA LEU A 14 4.08 18.75 -3.24
C LEU A 14 5.52 18.55 -3.66
N LEU A 15 5.89 18.95 -4.88
CA LEU A 15 7.29 18.89 -5.34
C LEU A 15 8.20 19.76 -4.45
N ARG A 16 7.74 20.94 -4.00
CA ARG A 16 8.49 21.81 -3.09
C ARG A 16 8.62 21.25 -1.66
N ILE A 17 7.53 20.70 -1.10
CA ILE A 17 7.54 20.04 0.21
C ILE A 17 8.48 18.84 0.17
N GLN A 18 8.39 18.04 -0.90
CA GLN A 18 9.23 16.88 -1.12
C GLN A 18 10.71 17.24 -1.23
N TYR A 19 11.05 18.29 -1.98
CA TYR A 19 12.43 18.76 -2.10
C TYR A 19 13.02 19.09 -0.71
N LYS A 20 12.25 19.76 0.16
CA LYS A 20 12.67 20.06 1.53
C LYS A 20 12.82 18.80 2.39
N HIS A 21 11.87 17.86 2.28
CA HIS A 21 11.91 16.58 3.01
C HIS A 21 13.16 15.75 2.62
N ASN A 22 13.46 15.66 1.32
CA ASN A 22 14.63 14.92 0.81
C ASN A 22 15.96 15.57 1.20
N GLN A 23 16.05 16.90 1.32
CA GLN A 23 17.27 17.57 1.81
C GLN A 23 17.63 17.15 3.25
N HIS A 24 16.63 16.89 4.10
CA HIS A 24 16.87 16.40 5.46
C HIS A 24 17.44 14.97 5.45
N SER A 25 16.92 14.10 4.57
CA SER A 25 17.34 12.70 4.44
C SER A 25 18.61 12.50 3.62
N ARG A 26 18.98 13.43 2.72
CA ARG A 26 20.24 13.36 1.94
C ARG A 26 21.50 13.47 2.79
N ASN A 27 21.40 13.97 4.02
CA ASN A 27 22.50 13.93 4.99
C ASN A 27 22.58 12.60 5.76
N LEU A 28 21.59 11.71 5.58
CA LEU A 28 21.59 10.32 6.05
C LEU A 28 21.90 9.41 4.85
N GLN A 29 23.07 9.57 4.23
CA GLN A 29 23.49 8.60 3.24
C GLN A 29 23.84 7.30 3.95
N ALA A 30 22.96 6.30 3.81
CA ALA A 30 23.36 4.92 4.00
C ALA A 30 24.48 4.62 3.01
N ASP A 31 25.70 4.48 3.52
CA ASP A 31 26.87 4.19 2.71
C ASP A 31 26.85 2.72 2.23
N ALA A 32 27.77 2.40 1.32
CA ALA A 32 27.90 1.04 0.81
C ALA A 32 28.15 0.01 1.92
N ALA A 33 28.73 0.40 3.05
CA ALA A 33 28.96 -0.48 4.20
C ALA A 33 27.68 -0.76 4.98
N PHE A 34 26.78 0.23 5.14
CA PHE A 34 25.45 0.02 5.68
C PHE A 34 24.68 -1.00 4.83
N TRP A 35 24.59 -0.78 3.51
CA TRP A 35 23.88 -1.71 2.64
C TRP A 35 24.55 -3.09 2.57
N ALA A 36 25.88 -3.17 2.57
CA ALA A 36 26.59 -4.44 2.66
C ALA A 36 26.26 -5.18 3.97
N SER A 37 26.16 -4.48 5.10
CA SER A 37 25.80 -5.12 6.38
C SER A 37 24.35 -5.61 6.41
N VAL A 38 23.41 -4.89 5.80
CA VAL A 38 22.03 -5.36 5.62
C VAL A 38 21.96 -6.54 4.64
N SER A 39 22.77 -6.54 3.59
CA SER A 39 22.86 -7.65 2.62
C SER A 39 23.46 -8.93 3.23
N VAL A 40 24.20 -8.79 4.34
CA VAL A 40 24.83 -9.89 5.09
C VAL A 40 23.96 -10.34 6.26
N LEU A 41 22.80 -9.71 6.53
CA LEU A 41 21.72 -10.32 7.31
C LEU A 41 21.17 -11.52 6.53
N HIS A 42 21.95 -12.60 6.52
CA HIS A 42 21.46 -13.92 6.21
C HIS A 42 20.49 -14.23 7.35
N GLY A 43 19.19 -14.25 7.03
CA GLY A 43 18.30 -15.05 7.86
C GLY A 43 18.90 -16.45 7.96
N SER A 44 18.81 -17.06 9.14
CA SER A 44 19.15 -18.49 9.32
C SER A 44 18.56 -19.31 8.18
N GLU A 45 19.12 -20.45 7.76
CA GLU A 45 18.52 -21.31 6.72
C GLU A 45 17.03 -21.69 7.02
N ASP A 46 16.59 -21.58 8.28
CA ASP A 46 15.20 -21.64 8.75
C ASP A 46 14.32 -20.40 8.43
N SER A 47 14.83 -19.39 7.72
CA SER A 47 14.21 -18.07 7.55
C SER A 47 13.37 -17.93 6.28
N GLU A 48 13.18 -18.99 5.51
CA GLU A 48 12.28 -18.92 4.36
C GLU A 48 10.85 -18.73 4.86
N MET A 49 10.27 -17.57 4.55
CA MET A 49 8.87 -17.30 4.82
C MET A 49 8.04 -18.41 4.18
N ARG A 50 7.27 -19.14 5.02
CA ARG A 50 6.46 -20.27 4.59
C ARG A 50 5.56 -19.84 3.43
N ARG A 51 5.59 -20.59 2.33
CA ARG A 51 4.70 -20.39 1.18
C ARG A 51 3.62 -21.46 1.19
N LEU A 52 2.37 -21.06 1.27
CA LEU A 52 1.21 -21.96 1.35
C LEU A 52 0.25 -21.66 0.19
N ASP A 53 -0.34 -22.69 -0.40
CA ASP A 53 -1.45 -22.53 -1.34
C ASP A 53 -2.72 -22.22 -0.54
N GLY A 54 -3.12 -20.95 -0.53
CA GLY A 54 -4.24 -20.47 0.26
C GLY A 54 -5.58 -21.09 -0.13
N ARG A 55 -5.71 -21.61 -1.35
CA ARG A 55 -6.92 -22.30 -1.83
C ARG A 55 -7.14 -23.65 -1.15
N LYS A 56 -6.11 -24.19 -0.50
CA LYS A 56 -6.14 -25.48 0.22
C LYS A 56 -6.34 -25.31 1.73
N LEU A 57 -6.46 -24.07 2.21
CA LEU A 57 -6.56 -23.76 3.64
C LEU A 57 -8.00 -23.40 4.00
N THR A 58 -8.50 -23.99 5.09
CA THR A 58 -9.70 -23.50 5.75
C THR A 58 -9.33 -22.44 6.79
N PRO A 59 -10.28 -21.62 7.26
CA PRO A 59 -10.00 -20.63 8.31
C PRO A 59 -9.49 -21.28 9.60
N GLU A 60 -10.04 -22.43 9.96
CA GLU A 60 -9.63 -23.21 11.13
C GLU A 60 -8.22 -23.78 10.98
N ASP A 61 -7.89 -24.36 9.81
CA ASP A 61 -6.56 -24.90 9.54
C ASP A 61 -5.49 -23.80 9.59
N PHE A 62 -5.80 -22.64 8.99
CA PHE A 62 -4.91 -21.49 9.04
C PHE A 62 -4.71 -20.95 10.46
N SER A 63 -5.80 -20.73 11.19
CA SER A 63 -5.75 -20.20 12.55
C SER A 63 -4.99 -21.12 13.52
N LEU A 64 -5.14 -22.43 13.41
CA LEU A 64 -4.54 -23.39 14.35
C LEU A 64 -3.07 -23.68 14.05
N ARG A 65 -2.66 -23.63 12.78
CA ARG A 65 -1.35 -24.13 12.35
C ARG A 65 -0.38 -23.08 11.84
N TYR A 66 -0.89 -21.93 11.39
CA TYR A 66 -0.09 -20.97 10.62
C TYR A 66 -0.21 -19.51 11.07
N ALA A 67 -1.21 -19.14 11.86
CA ALA A 67 -1.45 -17.74 12.25
C ALA A 67 -0.43 -17.16 13.26
N ASP A 68 0.45 -17.98 13.84
CA ASP A 68 1.45 -17.55 14.84
C ASP A 68 2.73 -16.96 14.22
N ARG A 69 2.91 -17.08 12.90
CA ARG A 69 4.12 -16.63 12.17
C ARG A 69 3.77 -16.06 10.80
N PRO A 70 4.59 -15.14 10.26
CA PRO A 70 4.40 -14.64 8.89
C PRO A 70 4.44 -15.76 7.84
N ALA A 71 3.55 -15.68 6.86
CA ALA A 71 3.47 -16.62 5.73
C ALA A 71 3.05 -15.89 4.45
N LEU A 72 3.50 -16.41 3.30
CA LEU A 72 3.04 -16.01 1.97
C LEU A 72 1.93 -16.97 1.52
N LEU A 73 0.72 -16.45 1.35
CA LEU A 73 -0.40 -17.23 0.83
C LEU A 73 -0.58 -16.97 -0.67
N THR A 74 -0.54 -18.01 -1.49
CA THR A 74 -0.76 -17.94 -2.94
C THR A 74 -2.19 -18.31 -3.31
N GLY A 75 -2.64 -17.93 -4.50
CA GLY A 75 -3.93 -18.36 -5.06
C GLY A 75 -5.17 -17.61 -4.57
N LEU A 76 -5.07 -16.74 -3.55
CA LEU A 76 -6.23 -16.10 -2.91
C LEU A 76 -6.80 -14.88 -3.66
N ALA A 77 -6.05 -14.32 -4.59
CA ALA A 77 -6.41 -13.13 -5.37
C ALA A 77 -6.44 -13.40 -6.89
N GLU A 78 -6.46 -14.68 -7.31
CA GLU A 78 -6.35 -15.05 -8.73
C GLU A 78 -7.49 -14.50 -9.58
N ASP A 79 -8.69 -14.42 -9.00
CA ASP A 79 -9.95 -14.03 -9.63
C ASP A 79 -10.40 -12.60 -9.26
N TRP A 80 -9.55 -11.82 -8.59
CA TRP A 80 -9.87 -10.43 -8.28
C TRP A 80 -9.83 -9.59 -9.55
N ALA A 81 -10.92 -8.86 -9.82
CA ALA A 81 -10.98 -7.91 -10.94
C ALA A 81 -9.92 -6.80 -10.80
N ALA A 82 -9.44 -6.56 -9.57
CA ALA A 82 -8.32 -5.66 -9.28
C ALA A 82 -7.09 -5.91 -10.16
N LYS A 83 -6.79 -7.16 -10.51
CA LYS A 83 -5.63 -7.50 -11.36
C LYS A 83 -5.67 -6.86 -12.74
N GLU A 84 -6.86 -6.62 -13.26
CA GLU A 84 -7.08 -6.01 -14.57
C GLU A 84 -7.45 -4.53 -14.43
N ARG A 85 -8.21 -4.18 -13.39
CA ARG A 85 -8.80 -2.84 -13.22
C ARG A 85 -7.94 -1.87 -12.43
N TRP A 86 -6.99 -2.34 -11.62
CA TRP A 86 -6.13 -1.47 -10.79
C TRP A 86 -4.81 -1.10 -11.48
N THR A 87 -4.83 -1.01 -12.81
CA THR A 87 -3.77 -0.34 -13.57
C THR A 87 -3.89 1.18 -13.43
N LEU A 88 -2.78 1.91 -13.57
CA LEU A 88 -2.82 3.37 -13.50
C LEU A 88 -3.72 3.95 -14.59
N GLU A 89 -3.75 3.33 -15.77
CA GLU A 89 -4.56 3.72 -16.90
C GLU A 89 -6.06 3.63 -16.57
N THR A 90 -6.53 2.45 -16.14
CA THR A 90 -7.95 2.23 -15.80
C THR A 90 -8.39 3.03 -14.58
N LEU A 91 -7.52 3.19 -13.58
CA LEU A 91 -7.82 4.02 -12.42
C LEU A 91 -7.90 5.51 -12.79
N LEU A 92 -7.07 6.01 -13.70
CA LEU A 92 -7.17 7.40 -14.17
C LEU A 92 -8.45 7.66 -14.96
N GLU A 93 -8.91 6.70 -15.76
CA GLU A 93 -10.15 6.80 -16.51
C GLU A 93 -11.38 6.86 -15.59
N SER A 94 -11.39 6.03 -14.54
CA SER A 94 -12.55 5.87 -13.65
C SER A 94 -12.54 6.80 -12.43
N HIS A 95 -11.37 7.10 -11.86
CA HIS A 95 -11.20 7.81 -10.60
C HIS A 95 -10.23 9.00 -10.71
N GLY A 96 -9.95 9.48 -11.93
CA GLY A 96 -8.99 10.56 -12.18
C GLY A 96 -9.25 11.84 -11.36
N ASP A 97 -10.53 12.20 -11.17
CA ASP A 97 -10.93 13.37 -10.37
C ASP A 97 -11.21 13.08 -8.89
N THR A 98 -11.22 11.81 -8.49
CA THR A 98 -11.43 11.40 -7.11
C THR A 98 -10.18 11.69 -6.26
N GLU A 99 -10.40 12.25 -5.08
CA GLU A 99 -9.32 12.55 -4.14
C GLU A 99 -8.92 11.34 -3.30
N PHE A 100 -7.62 11.08 -3.23
CA PHE A 100 -7.02 10.05 -2.39
C PHE A 100 -6.14 10.66 -1.30
N GLN A 101 -6.05 9.98 -0.16
CA GLN A 101 -5.26 10.37 0.99
C GLN A 101 -3.76 10.15 0.72
N ILE A 102 -2.99 11.18 1.03
CA ILE A 102 -1.52 11.15 1.09
C ILE A 102 -1.08 11.73 2.43
N ALA A 103 0.19 11.61 2.79
CA ALA A 103 0.71 12.27 3.97
C ALA A 103 0.47 13.80 3.90
N GLY A 104 -0.25 14.34 4.88
CA GLY A 104 -0.52 15.77 4.99
C GLY A 104 -1.74 16.29 4.22
N GLY A 105 -2.55 15.44 3.59
CA GLY A 105 -3.80 15.89 2.97
C GLY A 105 -4.41 14.92 1.97
N ARG A 106 -5.14 15.46 1.00
CA ARG A 106 -5.73 14.70 -0.11
C ARG A 106 -5.28 15.29 -1.45
N ILE A 107 -5.32 14.46 -2.49
CA ILE A 107 -4.96 14.85 -3.86
C ILE A 107 -5.82 14.07 -4.85
N ARG A 108 -6.27 14.72 -5.93
CA ARG A 108 -6.92 13.99 -7.04
C ARG A 108 -5.94 13.02 -7.69
N LEU A 109 -6.41 11.83 -8.06
CA LEU A 109 -5.58 10.79 -8.65
C LEU A 109 -4.79 11.27 -9.88
N ARG A 110 -5.42 12.06 -10.77
CA ARG A 110 -4.75 12.62 -11.96
C ARG A 110 -3.50 13.43 -11.60
N TRP A 111 -3.56 14.21 -10.52
CA TRP A 111 -2.46 15.04 -10.07
C TRP A 111 -1.39 14.22 -9.35
N TYR A 112 -1.80 13.19 -8.62
CA TYR A 112 -0.88 12.24 -8.02
C TYR A 112 -0.06 11.50 -9.08
N VAL A 113 -0.69 10.98 -10.13
CA VAL A 113 0.03 10.30 -11.22
C VAL A 113 0.96 11.26 -11.97
N ASN A 114 0.53 12.51 -12.19
CA ASN A 114 1.41 13.53 -12.76
C ASN A 114 2.65 13.81 -11.88
N TYR A 115 2.45 13.95 -10.56
CA TYR A 115 3.52 14.07 -9.58
C TYR A 115 4.48 12.87 -9.66
N VAL A 116 3.97 11.64 -9.63
CA VAL A 116 4.78 10.42 -9.68
C VAL A 116 5.63 10.36 -10.95
N ARG A 117 5.06 10.68 -12.11
CA ARG A 117 5.76 10.66 -13.41
C ARG A 117 6.90 11.69 -13.52
N ARG A 118 6.89 12.72 -12.69
CA ARG A 118 7.86 13.83 -12.71
C ARG A 118 8.81 13.84 -11.51
N SER A 119 8.47 13.10 -10.47
CA SER A 119 9.23 13.06 -9.23
C SER A 119 10.51 12.25 -9.40
N SER A 120 11.62 12.79 -8.95
CA SER A 120 12.88 12.08 -8.74
C SER A 120 13.20 11.97 -7.24
N ALA A 121 12.15 11.91 -6.41
CA ALA A 121 12.29 11.95 -4.96
C ALA A 121 12.83 10.63 -4.40
N ASP A 122 13.72 10.73 -3.41
CA ASP A 122 14.26 9.58 -2.69
C ASP A 122 13.17 8.93 -1.81
N TRP A 123 12.25 9.74 -1.25
CA TRP A 123 11.11 9.31 -0.42
C TRP A 123 9.77 9.89 -0.93
N PRO A 124 9.24 9.42 -2.07
CA PRO A 124 8.03 9.97 -2.66
C PRO A 124 6.79 9.83 -1.75
N PHE A 125 5.79 10.70 -1.95
CA PHE A 125 4.46 10.46 -1.40
C PHE A 125 3.81 9.23 -2.06
N TYR A 126 3.08 8.46 -1.26
CA TYR A 126 2.21 7.39 -1.74
C TYR A 126 0.78 7.60 -1.26
N ILE A 127 -0.16 7.13 -2.06
CA ILE A 127 -1.56 7.04 -1.68
C ILE A 127 -1.68 5.97 -0.59
N PHE A 128 -2.35 6.33 0.49
CA PHE A 128 -2.69 5.45 1.61
C PHE A 128 -4.14 5.73 2.03
N GLU A 129 -5.08 5.22 1.23
CA GLU A 129 -6.50 5.53 1.36
C GLU A 129 -7.21 4.56 2.32
N GLU A 130 -7.85 5.09 3.34
CA GLU A 130 -8.53 4.30 4.36
C GLU A 130 -9.97 3.95 3.96
N ASN A 131 -10.36 2.69 4.16
CA ASN A 131 -11.73 2.16 4.09
C ASN A 131 -12.52 2.36 2.79
N LEU A 132 -11.95 2.98 1.74
CA LEU A 132 -12.54 3.12 0.41
C LEU A 132 -14.02 3.55 0.45
N GLN A 133 -14.28 4.79 0.89
CA GLN A 133 -15.64 5.33 1.04
C GLN A 133 -16.04 6.26 -0.10
N GLU A 134 -17.34 6.56 -0.20
CA GLU A 134 -17.89 7.52 -1.15
C GLU A 134 -17.55 7.12 -2.61
N GLU A 135 -16.98 8.03 -3.40
CA GLU A 135 -16.55 7.76 -4.78
C GLU A 135 -15.59 6.57 -4.91
N ARG A 136 -14.85 6.24 -3.84
CA ARG A 136 -13.90 5.13 -3.81
C ARG A 136 -14.56 3.79 -3.50
N ALA A 137 -15.83 3.77 -3.10
CA ALA A 137 -16.53 2.55 -2.71
C ALA A 137 -16.64 1.55 -3.87
N ALA A 138 -16.63 2.02 -5.12
CA ALA A 138 -16.62 1.16 -6.31
C ALA A 138 -15.39 0.22 -6.34
N LEU A 139 -14.25 0.64 -5.79
CA LEU A 139 -13.05 -0.19 -5.70
C LEU A 139 -13.23 -1.41 -4.77
N LEU A 140 -14.22 -1.40 -3.88
CA LEU A 140 -14.54 -2.56 -3.03
C LEU A 140 -15.16 -3.71 -3.83
N GLU A 141 -15.61 -3.48 -5.07
CA GLU A 141 -16.14 -4.54 -5.94
C GLU A 141 -15.03 -5.37 -6.59
N ASP A 142 -13.79 -4.85 -6.60
CA ASP A 142 -12.67 -5.45 -7.33
C ASP A 142 -11.88 -6.48 -6.53
N TYR A 143 -12.13 -6.57 -5.21
CA TYR A 143 -11.48 -7.52 -4.32
C TYR A 143 -12.41 -7.98 -3.19
N ARG A 144 -12.02 -9.06 -2.51
CA ARG A 144 -12.70 -9.53 -1.30
C ARG A 144 -11.70 -9.93 -0.24
N ALA A 145 -12.05 -9.78 1.03
CA ALA A 145 -11.23 -10.31 2.10
C ALA A 145 -11.11 -11.84 1.95
N PRO A 146 -9.90 -12.43 1.94
CA PRO A 146 -9.76 -13.87 1.80
C PRO A 146 -10.40 -14.63 2.97
N GLU A 147 -11.21 -15.64 2.65
CA GLU A 147 -11.97 -16.40 3.65
C GLU A 147 -11.09 -17.09 4.69
N VAL A 148 -9.86 -17.47 4.30
CA VAL A 148 -8.86 -18.13 5.15
C VAL A 148 -8.54 -17.36 6.44
N PHE A 149 -8.78 -16.04 6.49
CA PHE A 149 -8.58 -15.23 7.69
C PHE A 149 -9.77 -15.24 8.66
N GLY A 150 -10.84 -15.96 8.32
CA GLY A 150 -11.98 -16.19 9.18
C GLY A 150 -12.77 -14.92 9.51
N ASN A 151 -13.38 -14.94 10.69
CA ASN A 151 -14.25 -13.86 11.12
C ASN A 151 -13.45 -12.67 11.66
N ASP A 152 -13.94 -11.51 11.28
CA ASP A 152 -13.42 -10.23 11.73
C ASP A 152 -13.95 -9.88 13.13
N LEU A 153 -13.17 -10.22 14.17
CA LEU A 153 -13.54 -10.04 15.58
C LEU A 153 -13.68 -8.57 16.00
N LEU A 154 -13.13 -7.64 15.21
CA LEU A 154 -13.27 -6.19 15.43
C LEU A 154 -14.40 -5.60 14.58
N CYS A 155 -15.42 -6.38 14.24
CA CYS A 155 -16.64 -5.92 13.59
C CYS A 155 -17.50 -5.04 14.54
N LEU A 156 -16.97 -3.88 14.89
CA LEU A 156 -17.61 -2.87 15.73
C LEU A 156 -18.54 -1.97 14.91
N PRO A 157 -19.53 -1.32 15.55
CA PRO A 157 -20.39 -0.33 14.90
C PRO A 157 -19.59 0.78 14.19
N LYS A 158 -20.18 1.32 13.13
CA LYS A 158 -19.61 2.45 12.37
C LYS A 158 -19.28 3.60 13.32
N GLY A 159 -18.05 4.12 13.24
CA GLY A 159 -17.55 5.21 14.09
C GLY A 159 -16.82 4.77 15.37
N GLN A 160 -16.98 3.52 15.81
CA GLN A 160 -16.19 2.95 16.92
C GLN A 160 -15.03 2.09 16.43
N ARG A 161 -15.07 1.74 15.15
CA ARG A 161 -14.09 0.87 14.52
C ARG A 161 -12.92 1.68 13.94
N PRO A 162 -11.67 1.37 14.32
CA PRO A 162 -10.50 1.90 13.62
C PRO A 162 -10.51 1.55 12.13
N ALA A 163 -9.82 2.35 11.32
CA ALA A 163 -9.59 1.98 9.92
C ALA A 163 -8.89 0.62 9.82
N ARG A 164 -9.30 -0.17 8.82
CA ARG A 164 -8.97 -1.60 8.76
C ARG A 164 -8.56 -2.10 7.38
N ARG A 165 -8.74 -1.25 6.38
CA ARG A 165 -8.55 -1.55 4.96
C ARG A 165 -7.86 -0.35 4.39
N TYR A 166 -6.78 -0.59 3.69
CA TYR A 166 -5.96 0.45 3.13
C TYR A 166 -5.72 0.11 1.66
N PHE A 167 -5.97 1.09 0.79
CA PHE A 167 -5.66 1.02 -0.63
C PHE A 167 -4.42 1.86 -0.89
N LEU A 168 -3.37 1.21 -1.41
CA LEU A 168 -2.04 1.78 -1.52
C LEU A 168 -1.64 1.89 -2.99
N ILE A 169 -1.14 3.06 -3.39
CA ILE A 169 -0.46 3.26 -4.68
C ILE A 169 0.79 4.09 -4.40
N GLY A 170 1.97 3.56 -4.74
CA GLY A 170 3.23 4.27 -4.54
C GLY A 170 4.26 3.90 -5.61
N PRO A 171 5.07 4.86 -6.10
CA PRO A 171 6.20 4.54 -6.96
C PRO A 171 7.36 3.89 -6.20
N ARG A 172 8.39 3.48 -6.93
CA ARG A 172 9.65 3.04 -6.34
C ARG A 172 10.18 4.07 -5.33
N GLY A 173 10.63 3.59 -4.18
CA GLY A 173 11.19 4.43 -3.11
C GLY A 173 10.18 4.79 -2.01
N THR A 174 8.89 4.50 -2.20
CA THR A 174 7.90 4.67 -1.13
C THR A 174 7.87 3.48 -0.18
N GLY A 175 7.49 3.71 1.07
CA GLY A 175 7.30 2.64 2.06
C GLY A 175 6.86 3.17 3.42
N THR A 176 6.67 2.24 4.35
CA THR A 176 6.36 2.53 5.75
C THR A 176 7.55 2.15 6.62
N LEU A 177 7.87 2.98 7.61
CA LEU A 177 8.90 2.67 8.59
C LEU A 177 8.51 1.43 9.41
N LEU A 178 9.51 0.78 10.03
CA LEU A 178 9.27 -0.35 10.92
C LEU A 178 8.30 0.05 12.04
N HIS A 179 7.23 -0.72 12.20
CA HIS A 179 6.20 -0.49 13.20
C HIS A 179 5.53 -1.82 13.61
N GLN A 180 4.74 -1.76 14.68
CA GLN A 180 3.76 -2.79 15.03
C GLN A 180 2.38 -2.24 14.68
N ASP A 181 1.51 -3.09 14.16
CA ASP A 181 0.14 -2.70 13.85
C ASP A 181 -0.59 -2.24 15.13
N PRO A 182 -1.43 -1.18 15.05
CA PRO A 182 -2.19 -0.70 16.18
C PRO A 182 -3.03 -1.81 16.82
N MET A 183 -3.22 -1.75 18.14
CA MET A 183 -4.01 -2.74 18.89
C MET A 183 -3.51 -4.18 18.76
N MET A 184 -2.27 -4.40 18.31
CA MET A 184 -1.67 -5.73 18.09
C MET A 184 -2.50 -6.59 17.12
N THR A 185 -3.17 -5.97 16.15
CA THR A 185 -3.88 -6.72 15.11
C THR A 185 -2.88 -7.45 14.20
N SER A 186 -3.34 -8.53 13.60
CA SER A 186 -2.67 -9.10 12.43
C SER A 186 -3.15 -8.40 11.15
N ALA A 187 -2.32 -8.42 10.11
CA ALA A 187 -2.66 -7.88 8.80
C ALA A 187 -2.39 -8.90 7.69
N TRP A 188 -3.08 -8.72 6.56
CA TRP A 188 -2.76 -9.35 5.29
C TRP A 188 -2.54 -8.25 4.26
N ASN A 189 -1.54 -8.44 3.39
CA ASN A 189 -1.21 -7.52 2.31
C ASN A 189 -1.24 -8.29 0.99
N THR A 190 -1.96 -7.75 0.01
CA THR A 190 -2.03 -8.31 -1.34
C THR A 190 -1.43 -7.34 -2.33
N LEU A 191 -0.28 -7.72 -2.90
CA LEU A 191 0.34 -7.00 -4.01
C LEU A 191 -0.34 -7.40 -5.32
N VAL A 192 -0.81 -6.41 -6.08
CA VAL A 192 -1.51 -6.62 -7.36
C VAL A 192 -0.63 -6.30 -8.57
N HIS A 193 0.25 -5.29 -8.45
CA HIS A 193 1.13 -4.79 -9.52
C HIS A 193 2.54 -4.48 -9.01
#